data_AF-A0A1V6EAT3-F1
#
_entry.id   AF-A0A1V6EAT3-F1
#
_cell.length_a   1.000
_cell.length_b   1.000
_cell.length_c   1.000
_cell.angle_alpha   90.00
_cell.angle_beta   90.00
_cell.angle_gamma   90.00
#
_symmetry.space_group_name_H-M   'P 1'
#
loop_
_entity.id
_entity.type
_entity.pdbx_description
1 polymer ?
#
loop_
_entity_poly.entity_id
_entity_poly.type
_entity_poly.pdbx_seq_one_letter_code
_entity_poly.pdbx_strand_id
1 'polypeptide(L)' 'MLIALGKQHELKGHVRGALNNGATPQELQEVLLHASIYCGLPTAVEAFRTAAEVVDAPVTR' A
#
# COMPACT_ATOMS: atom_id res chain seq x y z
N MET A 1 2.81 -5.16 -10.59
CA MET A 1 2.84 -5.78 -9.24
C MET A 1 3.87 -5.06 -8.37
N LEU A 2 3.57 -3.85 -7.88
CA LEU A 2 4.57 -3.01 -7.18
C LEU A 2 5.02 -3.61 -5.85
N ILE A 3 4.08 -4.21 -5.12
CA ILE A 3 4.33 -4.94 -3.87
C ILE A 3 5.35 -6.05 -4.13
N ALA A 4 5.03 -7.01 -5.01
CA ALA A 4 5.91 -8.16 -5.27
C ALA A 4 7.29 -7.78 -5.83
N LEU A 5 7.42 -6.64 -6.51
CA LEU A 5 8.68 -6.14 -7.04
C LEU A 5 9.48 -5.29 -6.04
N GLY A 6 8.98 -5.09 -4.82
CA GLY A 6 9.62 -4.28 -3.78
C GLY A 6 9.77 -2.80 -4.16
N LYS A 7 8.90 -2.27 -5.03
CA LYS A 7 8.99 -0.89 -5.55
C LYS A 7 8.26 0.09 -4.62
N GLN A 8 8.76 0.25 -3.40
CA GLN A 8 8.09 1.04 -2.34
C GLN A 8 7.90 2.52 -2.71
N HIS A 9 8.88 3.13 -3.39
CA HIS A 9 8.79 4.52 -3.84
C HIS A 9 7.57 4.73 -4.76
N GLU A 10 7.43 3.88 -5.78
CA GLU A 10 6.29 3.91 -6.71
C GLU A 10 4.99 3.51 -5.99
N LEU A 11 5.03 2.51 -5.11
CA LEU A 11 3.87 2.05 -4.36
C LEU A 11 3.22 3.19 -3.58
N LYS A 12 4.00 4.07 -2.96
CA LYS A 12 3.50 5.24 -2.22
C LYS A 12 2.60 6.15 -3.07
N GLY A 13 3.02 6.42 -4.32
CA GLY A 13 2.24 7.21 -5.28
C GLY A 13 0.93 6.51 -5.67
N HIS A 14 0.98 5.20 -5.91
CA HIS A 14 -0.19 4.41 -6.24
C HIS A 14 -1.19 4.27 -5.08
N VAL A 15 -0.72 4.16 -3.84
CA VAL A 15 -1.58 4.16 -2.64
C VAL A 15 -2.34 5.48 -2.53
N ARG A 16 -1.66 6.63 -2.71
CA ARG A 16 -2.31 7.94 -2.73
C ARG A 16 -3.33 8.06 -3.86
N GLY A 17 -2.96 7.61 -5.06
CA GLY A 17 -3.86 7.56 -6.21
C GLY A 17 -5.10 6.69 -5.96
N ALA A 18 -4.93 5.53 -5.31
CA ALA A 18 -6.03 4.64 -4.96
C ALA A 18 -7.02 5.31 -3.99
N LEU A 19 -6.52 5.94 -2.92
CA LEU A 19 -7.35 6.70 -1.97
C LEU A 19 -8.12 7.85 -2.68
N ASN A 20 -7.43 8.61 -3.55
CA ASN A 20 -8.05 9.67 -4.33
C ASN A 20 -9.13 9.16 -5.31
N ASN A 21 -9.02 7.91 -5.73
CA ASN A 21 -9.99 7.24 -6.60
C ASN A 21 -11.10 6.52 -5.81
N GLY A 22 -11.17 6.73 -4.49
CA GLY A 22 -12.25 6.23 -3.63
C GLY A 22 -11.97 4.87 -2.97
N ALA A 23 -10.78 4.31 -3.11
CA ALA A 23 -10.40 3.14 -2.31
C ALA A 23 -10.34 3.52 -0.82
N THR A 24 -10.77 2.61 0.03
CA THR A 24 -10.74 2.77 1.48
C THR A 24 -9.43 2.23 2.06
N PRO A 25 -8.99 2.74 3.24
CA PRO A 25 -7.87 2.15 3.97
C PRO A 25 -8.03 0.64 4.23
N GLN A 26 -9.26 0.19 4.50
CA GLN A 26 -9.59 -1.21 4.72
C GLN A 26 -9.37 -2.04 3.44
N GLU A 27 -9.82 -1.57 2.28
CA GLU A 27 -9.58 -2.27 1.01
C GLU A 27 -8.09 -2.35 0.68
N LEU A 28 -7.32 -1.31 0.97
CA LEU A 28 -5.86 -1.33 0.80
C LEU A 28 -5.20 -2.37 1.72
N GLN A 29 -5.65 -2.46 2.98
CA GLN A 29 -5.18 -3.46 3.93
C GLN A 29 -5.45 -4.88 3.42
N GLU A 30 -6.65 -5.15 2.92
CA GLU A 30 -7.02 -6.45 2.36
C GLU A 30 -6.18 -6.84 1.14
N VAL A 31 -5.92 -5.90 0.22
CA VAL A 31 -5.06 -6.14 -0.95
C VAL A 31 -3.62 -6.45 -0.55
N LEU A 32 -3.08 -5.74 0.44
CA LEU A 32 -1.73 -5.99 0.96
C LEU A 32 -1.64 -7.33 1.70
N LEU A 33 -2.69 -7.70 2.45
CA LEU A 33 -2.79 -8.99 3.12
C LEU A 33 -2.86 -10.13 2.10
N HIS A 34 -3.68 -9.99 1.06
CA HIS A 34 -3.76 -10.94 -0.04
C HIS A 34 -2.39 -11.10 -0.72
N ALA A 35 -1.72 -10.00 -1.05
CA ALA A 35 -0.40 -10.02 -1.67
C ALA A 35 0.66 -10.75 -0.82
N SER A 36 0.55 -10.70 0.51
CA SER A 36 1.50 -11.37 1.42
C SER A 36 1.63 -12.88 1.20
N ILE A 37 0.55 -13.53 0.74
CA ILE A 37 0.54 -14.96 0.42
C ILE A 37 1.29 -15.24 -0.89
N TYR A 38 1.28 -14.30 -1.84
CA TYR A 38 1.87 -14.49 -3.16
C TYR A 38 3.31 -13.99 -3.26
N CYS A 39 3.69 -12.94 -2.51
CA CYS A 39 5.04 -12.36 -2.57
C CYS A 39 5.88 -12.58 -1.30
N GLY A 40 5.30 -13.25 -0.30
CA GLY A 40 5.92 -13.46 1.00
C GLY A 40 5.78 -12.27 1.97
N LEU A 41 5.83 -12.61 3.26
CA LEU A 41 5.68 -11.67 4.37
C LEU A 41 6.69 -10.52 4.38
N PRO A 42 8.01 -10.72 4.15
CA PRO A 42 8.99 -9.62 4.21
C PRO A 42 8.64 -8.48 3.26
N THR A 43 8.32 -8.82 2.00
CA THR A 43 7.95 -7.84 0.97
C THR A 43 6.64 -7.14 1.27
N ALA A 44 5.64 -7.89 1.78
CA ALA A 44 4.36 -7.32 2.15
C ALA A 44 4.43 -6.40 3.37
N VAL A 45 5.26 -6.71 4.38
CA VAL A 45 5.46 -5.85 5.56
C VAL A 45 6.03 -4.49 5.16
N GLU A 46 6.99 -4.44 4.24
CA GLU A 46 7.51 -3.18 3.72
C GLU A 46 6.44 -2.40 2.94
N ALA A 47 5.55 -3.10 2.23
CA ALA A 47 4.42 -2.49 1.56
C ALA A 47 3.36 -1.95 2.56
N PHE A 48 3.10 -2.65 3.66
CA PHE A 48 2.23 -2.17 4.75
C PHE A 48 2.78 -0.90 5.38
N ARG A 49 4.09 -0.84 5.69
CA ARG A 49 4.73 0.37 6.22
C ARG A 49 4.59 1.55 5.26
N THR A 50 4.88 1.31 3.98
CA THR A 50 4.77 2.32 2.93
C THR A 50 3.34 2.84 2.77
N ALA A 51 2.34 1.95 2.85
CA ALA A 51 0.94 2.34 2.77
C ALA A 51 0.49 3.13 4.01
N ALA A 52 0.92 2.73 5.21
CA ALA A 52 0.61 3.43 6.47
C ALA A 52 1.13 4.88 6.44
N GLU A 53 2.31 5.13 5.89
CA GLU A 53 2.82 6.50 5.70
C GLU A 53 1.91 7.40 4.85
N VAL A 54 1.05 6.83 4.01
CA VAL A 54 0.11 7.59 3.18
C VAL A 54 -1.26 7.68 3.84
N VAL A 55 -1.73 6.57 4.41
CA VAL A 55 -3.04 6.47 5.06
C VAL A 55 -3.09 7.32 6.33
N ASP A 56 -2.02 7.34 7.12
CA ASP A 56 -1.94 8.06 8.39
C ASP A 56 -1.42 9.50 8.22
N ALA A 57 -1.02 9.88 7.00
CA ALA A 57 -0.56 11.24 6.73
C ALA A 57 -1.70 12.25 6.96
N PRO A 58 -1.40 13.42 7.56
CA PRO A 58 -2.37 14.50 7.66
C PRO A 58 -2.88 14.85 6.26
N VAL A 59 -4.20 14.98 6.10
CA VAL A 59 -4.81 15.39 4.83
C VAL A 59 -4.39 16.83 4.52
N THR A 60 -3.30 16.99 3.79
CA THR A 60 -2.97 18.26 3.13
C THR A 60 -3.94 18.42 1.97
N ARG A 61 -4.97 19.23 2.21
CA ARG A 61 -5.86 19.75 1.16
C ARG A 61 -5.09 20.56 0.14
#